data_AF-A0A8S9W085-F1
#
_entry.id   AF-A0A8S9W085-F1
#
_cell.length_a   1.000
_cell.length_b   1.000
_cell.length_c   1.000
_cell.angle_alpha   90.00
_cell.angle_beta   90.00
_cell.angle_gamma   90.00
#
_symmetry.space_group_name_H-M   'P 1'
#
loop_
_entity.id
_entity.type
_entity.pdbx_description
1 polymer ?
#
loop_
_entity_poly.entity_id
_entity_poly.type
_entity_poly.pdbx_seq_one_letter_code
_entity_poly.pdbx_strand_id
1 'polypeptide(L)'
;MDGLIREVAESRMHPIGTTAFLHHRFVEIHPFTDGNGRVARLLANLYMIAKDYPPVVIRTEDRGKYYKCLRSADAGDPVPFASFIAKSVDNSLTLYLSIFGGVDELVPLKELVRWVPYSQEYLSLLARRDSLDAVKIGGVWHSSRRVVERYLGT
;
A
#
# COMPACT_ATOMS: atom_id res chain seq x y z
N MET A 1 11.62 -20.39 -15.06
CA MET A 1 11.86 -18.96 -14.85
C MET A 1 11.35 -18.13 -16.03
N ASP A 2 11.68 -18.48 -17.27
CA ASP A 2 11.26 -17.72 -18.47
C ASP A 2 9.74 -17.57 -18.62
N GLY A 3 8.98 -18.63 -18.30
CA GLY A 3 7.51 -18.56 -18.29
C GLY A 3 6.97 -17.48 -17.34
N LEU A 4 7.50 -17.44 -16.11
CA LEU A 4 7.12 -16.42 -15.12
C LEU A 4 7.42 -15.00 -15.62
N ILE A 5 8.59 -14.79 -16.23
CA ILE A 5 8.97 -13.48 -16.78
C ILE A 5 7.98 -13.05 -17.87
N ARG A 6 7.64 -13.97 -18.78
CA ARG A 6 6.68 -13.71 -19.85
C ARG A 6 5.29 -13.40 -19.31
N GLU A 7 4.79 -14.19 -18.36
CA GLU A 7 3.49 -13.97 -17.71
C GLU A 7 3.41 -12.60 -17.03
N VAL A 8 4.48 -12.18 -16.34
CA VAL A 8 4.55 -10.86 -15.71
C VAL A 8 4.62 -9.73 -16.72
N ALA A 9 5.37 -9.91 -17.82
CA ALA A 9 5.49 -8.90 -18.88
C ALA A 9 4.18 -8.70 -19.66
N GLU A 10 3.43 -9.79 -19.89
CA GLU A 10 2.16 -9.79 -20.61
C GLU A 10 0.94 -9.52 -19.70
N SER A 11 1.16 -9.45 -18.37
CA SER A 11 0.08 -9.27 -17.39
C SER A 11 -0.70 -7.97 -17.62
N ARG A 12 -2.02 -8.10 -17.68
CA ARG A 12 -2.98 -6.98 -17.70
C ARG A 12 -3.59 -6.68 -16.33
N MET A 13 -3.12 -7.36 -15.28
CA MET A 13 -3.60 -7.11 -13.93
C MET A 13 -3.06 -5.77 -13.41
N HIS A 14 -3.75 -5.20 -12.41
CA HIS A 14 -3.23 -4.06 -11.67
C HIS A 14 -1.81 -4.34 -11.14
N PRO A 15 -0.87 -3.38 -11.14
CA PRO A 15 0.52 -3.61 -10.72
C PRO A 15 0.67 -4.31 -9.36
N ILE A 16 -0.19 -3.99 -8.39
CA ILE A 16 -0.25 -4.66 -7.08
C ILE A 16 -0.55 -6.16 -7.22
N GLY A 17 -1.54 -6.52 -8.03
CA GLY A 17 -1.90 -7.92 -8.30
C GLY A 17 -0.76 -8.66 -9.00
N THR A 18 -0.15 -8.04 -10.02
CA THR A 18 0.99 -8.63 -10.73
C THR A 18 2.19 -8.84 -9.80
N THR A 19 2.42 -7.92 -8.87
CA THR A 19 3.47 -8.04 -7.85
C THR A 19 3.23 -9.19 -6.90
N ALA A 20 1.99 -9.35 -6.43
CA ALA A 20 1.61 -10.46 -5.56
C ALA A 20 1.80 -11.82 -6.27
N PHE A 21 1.38 -11.90 -7.53
CA PHE A 21 1.59 -13.07 -8.37
C PHE A 21 3.08 -13.36 -8.59
N LEU A 22 3.86 -12.37 -9.03
CA LEU A 22 5.31 -12.49 -9.24
C LEU A 22 6.01 -13.02 -7.97
N HIS A 23 5.71 -12.40 -6.82
CA HIS A 23 6.32 -12.77 -5.57
C HIS A 23 5.94 -14.19 -5.15
N HIS A 24 4.65 -14.55 -5.20
CA HIS A 24 4.17 -15.88 -4.80
C HIS A 24 4.78 -16.97 -5.69
N ARG A 25 4.66 -16.82 -7.02
CA ARG A 25 5.20 -17.79 -7.99
C ARG A 25 6.71 -17.95 -7.90
N PHE A 26 7.44 -16.87 -7.66
CA PHE A 26 8.89 -16.96 -7.49
C PHE A 26 9.27 -17.78 -6.24
N VAL A 27 8.58 -17.56 -5.11
CA VAL A 27 8.80 -18.33 -3.88
C VAL A 27 8.43 -19.79 -4.05
N GLU A 28 7.37 -20.07 -4.80
CA GLU A 28 6.89 -21.42 -5.13
C GLU A 28 7.88 -22.19 -6.01
N ILE A 29 8.43 -21.55 -7.07
CA ILE A 29 9.45 -22.16 -7.94
C ILE A 29 10.72 -22.51 -7.16
N HIS A 30 11.05 -21.71 -6.15
CA HIS A 30 12.19 -21.94 -5.25
C HIS A 30 13.54 -22.21 -5.95
N PRO A 31 14.01 -21.31 -6.85
CA PRO A 31 15.13 -21.61 -7.76
C PRO A 31 16.51 -21.66 -7.11
N PHE A 32 16.68 -21.11 -5.91
CA PHE A 32 17.97 -21.04 -5.21
C PHE A 32 18.01 -21.96 -3.99
N THR A 33 19.21 -22.32 -3.54
CA THR A 33 19.41 -23.14 -2.32
C THR A 33 19.06 -22.37 -1.04
N ASP A 34 19.31 -21.06 -1.00
CA ASP A 34 18.91 -20.13 0.05
C ASP A 34 18.62 -18.75 -0.57
N GLY A 35 17.87 -17.92 0.14
CA GLY A 35 17.66 -16.53 -0.22
C GLY A 35 16.42 -16.26 -1.05
N ASN A 36 15.63 -17.29 -1.41
CA ASN A 36 14.43 -17.15 -2.23
C ASN A 36 13.47 -16.07 -1.70
N GLY A 37 13.20 -16.04 -0.40
CA GLY A 37 12.36 -15.00 0.19
C GLY A 37 12.95 -13.59 0.10
N ARG A 38 14.28 -13.44 0.21
CA ARG A 38 14.96 -12.14 0.07
C ARG A 38 14.88 -11.66 -1.39
N VAL A 39 15.14 -12.54 -2.34
CA VAL A 39 15.04 -12.23 -3.77
C VAL A 39 13.60 -11.94 -4.18
N ALA A 40 12.62 -12.69 -3.68
CA ALA A 40 11.20 -12.44 -3.96
C ALA A 40 10.77 -11.02 -3.58
N ARG A 41 11.19 -10.54 -2.39
CA ARG A 41 10.92 -9.17 -1.93
C ARG A 41 11.64 -8.12 -2.78
N LEU A 42 12.89 -8.40 -3.16
CA LEU A 42 13.64 -7.50 -4.05
C LEU A 42 13.00 -7.41 -5.45
N LEU A 43 12.55 -8.54 -6.01
CA LEU A 43 11.84 -8.59 -7.28
C LEU A 43 10.51 -7.84 -7.22
N ALA A 44 9.74 -8.02 -6.14
CA ALA A 44 8.51 -7.28 -5.91
C ALA A 44 8.76 -5.77 -5.90
N ASN A 45 9.80 -5.31 -5.20
CA ASN A 45 10.15 -3.89 -5.15
C ASN A 45 10.65 -3.38 -6.51
N LEU A 46 11.50 -4.14 -7.20
CA LEU A 46 11.98 -3.78 -8.53
C LEU A 46 10.82 -3.58 -9.51
N TYR A 47 9.87 -4.52 -9.53
CA TYR A 47 8.68 -4.41 -10.38
C TYR A 47 7.81 -3.20 -10.01
N MET A 48 7.57 -2.96 -8.72
CA MET A 48 6.74 -1.85 -8.27
C MET A 48 7.34 -0.49 -8.60
N ILE A 49 8.65 -0.32 -8.39
CA ILE A 49 9.38 0.89 -8.78
C ILE A 49 9.29 1.10 -10.30
N ALA A 50 9.46 0.03 -11.09
CA ALA A 50 9.32 0.10 -12.55
C ALA A 50 7.89 0.42 -13.04
N LYS A 51 6.89 0.40 -12.14
CA LYS A 51 5.50 0.78 -12.40
C LYS A 51 5.10 2.07 -11.69
N ASP A 52 6.07 2.86 -11.21
CA ASP A 52 5.87 4.13 -10.50
C ASP A 52 5.12 3.98 -9.15
N TYR A 53 5.20 2.81 -8.53
CA TYR A 53 4.72 2.58 -7.16
C TYR A 53 5.87 2.65 -6.15
N PRO A 54 5.58 3.06 -4.90
CA PRO A 54 6.58 2.97 -3.86
C PRO A 54 6.94 1.51 -3.54
N PRO A 55 8.12 1.28 -2.95
CA PRO A 55 8.54 -0.03 -2.50
C PRO A 55 7.54 -0.67 -1.54
N VAL A 56 7.42 -2.00 -1.62
CA VAL A 56 6.60 -2.80 -0.71
C VAL A 56 7.43 -3.17 0.51
N VAL A 57 7.16 -2.54 1.64
CA VAL A 57 7.85 -2.83 2.91
C VAL A 57 7.04 -3.83 3.73
N ILE A 58 7.45 -5.11 3.67
CA ILE A 58 6.91 -6.16 4.55
C ILE A 58 7.61 -6.07 5.90
N ARG A 59 6.89 -5.59 6.92
CA ARG A 59 7.44 -5.37 8.26
C ARG A 59 7.64 -6.68 9.01
N THR A 60 8.64 -6.72 9.89
CA THR A 60 8.95 -7.89 10.72
C THR A 60 7.77 -8.31 11.60
N GLU A 61 7.03 -7.33 12.13
CA GLU A 61 5.81 -7.53 12.92
C GLU A 61 4.69 -8.27 12.16
N ASP A 62 4.65 -8.13 10.83
CA ASP A 62 3.64 -8.76 9.97
C ASP A 62 4.08 -10.14 9.44
N ARG A 63 5.24 -10.67 9.87
CA ARG A 63 5.78 -11.96 9.41
C ARG A 63 4.76 -13.10 9.50
N GLY A 64 4.00 -13.17 10.60
CA GLY A 64 2.96 -14.20 10.77
C GLY A 64 1.84 -14.09 9.74
N LYS A 65 1.37 -12.85 9.46
CA LYS A 65 0.34 -12.58 8.45
C LYS A 65 0.84 -12.88 7.05
N TYR A 66 2.06 -12.46 6.73
CA TYR A 66 2.72 -12.73 5.46
C TYR A 66 2.72 -14.24 5.12
N TYR A 67 3.18 -15.09 6.03
CA TYR A 67 3.18 -16.54 5.79
C TYR A 67 1.77 -17.13 5.75
N LYS A 68 0.82 -16.58 6.49
CA LYS A 68 -0.59 -17.00 6.40
C LYS A 68 -1.17 -16.71 5.02
N CYS A 69 -0.94 -15.52 4.50
CA CYS A 69 -1.39 -15.12 3.17
C CYS A 69 -0.73 -15.95 2.06
N LEU A 70 0.58 -16.27 2.18
CA LEU A 70 1.25 -17.17 1.24
C LEU A 70 0.63 -18.57 1.24
N ARG A 71 0.34 -19.14 2.42
CA ARG A 71 -0.33 -20.45 2.51
C ARG A 71 -1.73 -20.43 1.87
N SER A 72 -2.46 -19.33 1.97
CA SER A 72 -3.74 -19.17 1.25
C SER A 72 -3.53 -19.19 -0.26
N ALA A 73 -2.49 -18.51 -0.76
CA ALA A 73 -2.14 -18.52 -2.17
C ALA A 73 -1.71 -19.92 -2.64
N ASP A 74 -0.93 -20.65 -1.84
CA ASP A 74 -0.56 -22.05 -2.11
C ASP A 74 -1.80 -22.97 -2.17
N ALA A 75 -2.85 -22.66 -1.40
CA ALA A 75 -4.13 -23.37 -1.42
C ALA A 75 -5.07 -22.93 -2.56
N GLY A 76 -4.60 -22.06 -3.48
CA GLY A 76 -5.36 -21.60 -4.64
C GLY A 76 -6.14 -20.29 -4.43
N ASP A 77 -6.00 -19.63 -3.29
CA ASP A 77 -6.61 -18.33 -3.02
C ASP A 77 -5.55 -17.21 -2.94
N PRO A 78 -5.24 -16.52 -4.06
CA PRO A 78 -4.23 -15.46 -4.09
C PRO A 78 -4.71 -14.13 -3.50
N VAL A 79 -6.02 -13.95 -3.26
CA VAL A 79 -6.62 -12.66 -2.88
C VAL A 79 -6.08 -12.14 -1.54
N PRO A 80 -5.91 -12.96 -0.48
CA PRO A 80 -5.31 -12.53 0.78
C PRO A 80 -3.89 -12.00 0.62
N PHE A 81 -3.08 -12.58 -0.28
CA PHE A 81 -1.73 -12.13 -0.50
C PHE A 81 -1.67 -10.84 -1.32
N ALA A 82 -2.50 -10.71 -2.37
CA ALA A 82 -2.65 -9.45 -3.09
C ALA A 82 -3.10 -8.30 -2.17
N SER A 83 -4.04 -8.58 -1.28
CA SER A 83 -4.54 -7.60 -0.28
C SER A 83 -3.46 -7.22 0.73
N PHE A 84 -2.62 -8.17 1.14
CA PHE A 84 -1.47 -7.92 2.01
C PHE A 84 -0.43 -7.01 1.34
N ILE A 85 -0.11 -7.24 0.07
CA ILE A 85 0.77 -6.36 -0.71
C ILE A 85 0.14 -4.98 -0.86
N ALA A 86 -1.15 -4.89 -1.21
CA ALA A 86 -1.87 -3.62 -1.31
C ALA A 86 -1.77 -2.80 -0.02
N LYS A 87 -1.98 -3.44 1.14
CA LYS A 87 -1.88 -2.77 2.44
C LYS A 87 -0.46 -2.32 2.75
N SER A 88 0.55 -3.09 2.34
CA SER A 88 1.95 -2.73 2.52
C SER A 88 2.36 -1.52 1.66
N VAL A 89 1.82 -1.41 0.44
CA VAL A 89 1.97 -0.26 -0.44
C VAL A 89 1.30 0.98 0.16
N ASP A 90 0.04 0.84 0.59
CA ASP A 90 -0.73 1.90 1.26
C ASP A 90 0.00 2.48 2.48
N ASN A 91 0.55 1.61 3.33
CA ASN A 91 1.36 2.04 4.47
C ASN A 91 2.62 2.81 4.04
N SER A 92 3.25 2.41 2.93
CA SER A 92 4.46 3.06 2.40
C SER A 92 4.12 4.44 1.81
N LEU A 93 3.04 4.54 1.03
CA LEU A 93 2.50 5.81 0.54
C LEU A 93 2.18 6.76 1.68
N THR A 94 1.48 6.27 2.70
CA THR A 94 1.13 7.05 3.90
C THR A 94 2.39 7.63 4.55
N LEU A 95 3.45 6.83 4.68
CA LEU A 95 4.73 7.29 5.22
C LEU A 95 5.36 8.38 4.34
N TYR A 96 5.44 8.17 3.02
CA TYR A 96 6.01 9.16 2.11
C TYR A 96 5.25 10.48 2.15
N LEU A 97 3.91 10.42 2.12
CA LEU A 97 3.07 11.61 2.22
C LEU A 97 3.27 12.33 3.56
N SER A 98 3.39 11.61 4.67
CA SER A 98 3.63 12.25 5.98
C SER A 98 4.99 12.96 6.12
N ILE A 99 5.96 12.68 5.23
CA ILE A 99 7.30 13.27 5.30
C ILE A 99 7.52 14.32 4.19
N PHE A 100 7.00 14.07 2.99
CA PHE A 100 7.31 14.85 1.79
C PHE A 100 6.07 15.36 1.04
N GLY A 101 4.87 15.23 1.61
CA GLY A 101 3.63 15.46 0.88
C GLY A 101 3.34 16.94 0.56
N GLY A 102 3.94 17.92 1.24
CA GLY A 102 3.59 19.33 1.04
C GLY A 102 2.09 19.59 1.24
N VAL A 103 1.36 20.01 0.19
CA VAL A 103 -0.12 20.14 0.26
C VAL A 103 -0.84 18.79 0.39
N ASP A 104 -0.15 17.70 0.04
CA ASP A 104 -0.54 16.32 0.23
C ASP A 104 0.01 15.68 1.52
N GLU A 105 0.70 16.47 2.34
CA GLU A 105 1.18 16.01 3.63
C GLU A 105 0.00 15.61 4.51
N LEU A 106 0.10 14.41 5.08
CA LEU A 106 -0.90 13.90 5.99
C LEU A 106 -0.68 14.49 7.37
N VAL A 107 -1.43 15.53 7.67
CA VAL A 107 -1.41 16.22 8.97
C VAL A 107 -2.67 15.90 9.78
N PRO A 108 -2.60 15.90 11.13
CA PRO A 108 -3.77 15.70 11.96
C PRO A 108 -4.91 16.67 11.61
N LEU A 109 -6.17 16.21 11.65
CA LEU A 109 -7.32 17.08 11.38
C LEU A 109 -7.36 18.33 12.30
N LYS A 110 -6.87 18.20 13.53
CA LYS A 110 -6.73 19.31 14.50
C LYS A 110 -5.79 20.42 14.04
N GLU A 111 -4.86 20.12 13.14
CA GLU A 111 -3.93 21.11 12.58
C GLU A 111 -4.54 21.75 11.34
N LEU A 112 -5.28 20.97 10.54
CA LEU A 112 -5.93 21.45 9.32
C LEU A 112 -6.90 22.61 9.54
N VAL A 113 -7.54 22.68 10.72
CA VAL A 113 -8.44 23.79 11.10
C VAL A 113 -7.79 25.18 11.02
N ARG A 114 -6.45 25.28 10.99
CA ARG A 114 -5.74 26.55 10.84
C ARG A 114 -5.87 27.16 9.45
N TRP A 115 -6.20 26.34 8.44
CA TRP A 115 -6.24 26.75 7.03
C TRP A 115 -7.64 26.70 6.42
N VAL A 116 -8.66 26.28 7.18
CA VAL A 116 -10.03 26.08 6.69
C VAL A 116 -11.06 26.62 7.69
N PRO A 117 -12.26 27.03 7.25
CA PRO A 117 -13.27 27.63 8.13
C PRO A 117 -14.05 26.62 9.00
N TYR A 118 -13.65 25.35 9.04
CA TYR A 118 -14.38 24.27 9.71
C TYR A 118 -13.69 23.79 11.00
N SER A 119 -14.50 23.36 11.96
CA SER A 119 -13.99 22.77 13.21
C SER A 119 -13.43 21.36 13.00
N GLN A 120 -12.58 20.92 13.94
CA GLN A 120 -12.03 19.56 13.94
C GLN A 120 -13.13 18.51 14.02
N GLU A 121 -14.20 18.76 14.78
CA GLU A 121 -15.35 17.86 14.94
C GLU A 121 -16.06 17.65 13.61
N TYR A 122 -16.23 18.73 12.83
CA TYR A 122 -16.85 18.65 11.51
C TYR A 122 -16.00 17.85 10.52
N LEU A 123 -14.70 18.14 10.44
CA LEU A 123 -13.79 17.36 9.60
C LEU A 123 -13.75 15.88 10.01
N SER A 124 -13.80 15.60 11.31
CA SER A 124 -13.85 14.23 11.84
C SER A 124 -15.15 13.52 11.49
N LEU A 125 -16.28 14.24 11.43
CA LEU A 125 -17.56 13.70 10.98
C LEU A 125 -17.50 13.31 9.50
N LEU A 126 -16.94 14.17 8.66
CA LEU A 126 -16.79 13.90 7.22
C LEU A 126 -15.90 12.68 6.96
N ALA A 127 -14.76 12.60 7.66
CA ALA A 127 -13.85 11.44 7.58
C ALA A 127 -14.56 10.12 7.95
N ARG A 128 -15.40 10.12 8.99
CA ARG A 128 -16.17 8.92 9.40
C ARG A 128 -17.27 8.52 8.41
N ARG A 129 -17.76 9.46 7.62
CA ARG A 129 -18.81 9.25 6.61
C ARG A 129 -18.23 8.98 5.21
N ASP A 130 -16.91 8.84 5.10
CA ASP A 130 -16.22 8.65 3.82
C ASP A 130 -16.48 9.80 2.82
N SER A 131 -16.80 10.99 3.35
CA SER A 131 -17.06 12.20 2.56
C SER A 131 -15.83 13.12 2.46
N LEU A 132 -14.77 12.77 3.19
CA LEU A 132 -13.47 13.43 3.17
C LEU A 132 -12.40 12.35 3.18
N ASP A 133 -11.51 12.36 2.19
CA ASP A 133 -10.39 11.42 2.13
C ASP A 133 -9.47 11.63 3.35
N ALA A 134 -9.51 10.68 4.28
CA ALA A 134 -8.77 10.75 5.53
C ALA A 134 -8.33 9.36 5.97
N VAL A 135 -7.17 9.29 6.62
CA VAL A 135 -6.59 8.05 7.13
C VAL A 135 -6.37 8.14 8.64
N LYS A 136 -6.55 7.02 9.34
CA LYS A 136 -6.35 6.95 10.79
C LYS A 136 -4.95 6.40 11.10
N ILE A 137 -4.08 7.25 11.63
CA ILE A 137 -2.69 6.93 12.00
C ILE A 137 -2.57 7.08 13.52
N GLY A 138 -2.17 6.02 14.23
CA GLY A 138 -2.04 6.04 15.69
C GLY A 138 -3.33 6.41 16.45
N GLY A 139 -4.50 6.10 15.87
CA GLY A 139 -5.80 6.45 16.44
C GLY A 139 -6.28 7.87 16.12
N VAL A 140 -5.48 8.69 15.45
CA VAL A 140 -5.79 10.08 15.07
C VAL A 140 -6.09 10.16 13.58
N TRP A 141 -7.14 10.90 13.22
CA TRP A 141 -7.48 11.17 11.82
C TRP A 141 -6.52 12.21 11.23
N HIS A 142 -6.01 11.89 10.05
CA HIS A 142 -5.15 12.73 9.24
C HIS A 142 -5.78 12.88 7.85
N SER A 143 -5.59 14.04 7.24
CA SER A 143 -5.94 14.31 5.85
C SER A 143 -4.91 15.29 5.30
N SER A 144 -5.03 15.69 4.05
CA SER A 144 -4.16 16.68 3.45
C SER A 144 -4.89 17.99 3.19
N ARG A 145 -4.13 19.09 3.16
CA ARG A 145 -4.66 20.41 2.85
C ARG A 145 -5.38 20.42 1.50
N ARG A 146 -4.80 19.78 0.49
CA ARG A 146 -5.38 19.66 -0.86
C ARG A 146 -6.76 19.01 -0.82
N VAL A 147 -6.96 17.96 -0.01
CA VAL A 147 -8.25 17.26 0.09
C VAL A 147 -9.31 18.18 0.70
N VAL A 148 -8.99 18.88 1.78
CA VAL A 148 -9.97 19.78 2.44
C VAL A 148 -10.28 20.99 1.56
N GLU A 149 -9.28 21.57 0.88
CA GLU A 149 -9.48 22.65 -0.08
C GLU A 149 -10.33 22.22 -1.27
N ARG A 150 -10.14 20.98 -1.77
CA ARG A 150 -10.99 20.43 -2.84
C ARG A 150 -12.44 20.29 -2.39
N TYR A 151 -12.66 19.80 -1.17
CA TYR A 151 -14.01 19.69 -0.59
C TYR A 151 -14.71 21.06 -0.49
N LEU A 152 -13.95 22.12 -0.17
CA LEU A 152 -14.46 23.51 -0.11
C LEU A 152 -14.78 24.12 -1.48
N GLY A 153 -14.11 23.64 -2.55
CA GLY A 153 -14.25 24.15 -3.91
C GLY A 153 -15.27 23.42 -4.78
N THR A 154 -15.89 22.35 -4.26
CA THR A 154 -17.04 21.63 -4.85
C THR A 154 -18.34 22.07 -4.22
#